data_AF-A0A2H5Q3J4-F1
#
_entry.id   AF-A0A2H5Q3J4-F1
#
_cell.length_a   1.000
_cell.length_b   1.000
_cell.length_c   1.000
_cell.angle_alpha   90.00
_cell.angle_beta   90.00
_cell.angle_gamma   90.00
#
_symmetry.space_group_name_H-M   'P 1'
#
loop_
_entity.id
_entity.type
_entity.pdbx_description
1 polymer ?
#
loop_
_entity_poly.entity_id
_entity_poly.type
_entity_poly.pdbx_seq_one_letter_code
_entity_poly.pdbx_strand_id
1 'polypeptide(L)'
;MQILCKRRKHNPCLIGDPGVGKTVIVEGLAQRIVNSSSPFKLQGKKIFALEMGRLIAGASNRGEFEERLTMIVDEVKLSEGGIILFIDELHTLIGAGGGRPKHLMS
;
A
#
# COMPACT_ATOMS: atom_id res chain seq x y z
N MET A 1 -16.30 -13.40 0.71
CA MET A 1 -15.31 -13.30 1.82
C MET A 1 -14.48 -12.03 1.62
N GLN A 2 -14.58 -10.99 2.47
CA GLN A 2 -13.78 -9.76 2.33
C GLN A 2 -12.49 -9.82 3.15
N ILE A 3 -11.32 -9.72 2.50
CA ILE A 3 -10.00 -9.86 3.15
C ILE A 3 -9.74 -8.74 4.17
N LEU A 4 -10.05 -7.49 3.83
CA LEU A 4 -9.89 -6.32 4.72
C LEU A 4 -10.67 -6.42 6.03
N CYS A 5 -11.75 -7.21 6.07
CA CYS A 5 -12.62 -7.36 7.23
C CYS A 5 -12.20 -8.50 8.18
N LYS A 6 -11.13 -9.24 7.85
CA LYS A 6 -10.60 -10.37 8.63
C LYS A 6 -9.85 -9.91 9.88
N ARG A 7 -9.79 -10.76 10.91
CA ARG A 7 -8.99 -10.50 12.13
C ARG A 7 -7.48 -10.65 11.88
N ARG A 8 -7.06 -11.59 11.02
CA ARG A 8 -5.65 -11.84 10.65
C ARG A 8 -5.49 -11.94 9.15
N LYS A 9 -4.28 -11.63 8.65
CA LYS A 9 -3.95 -11.57 7.22
C LYS A 9 -4.95 -10.69 6.46
N HIS A 10 -5.19 -9.49 6.97
CA HIS A 10 -6.17 -8.52 6.44
C HIS A 10 -5.57 -7.56 5.40
N ASN A 11 -4.35 -7.83 4.93
CA ASN A 11 -3.66 -7.07 3.89
C ASN A 11 -3.83 -7.78 2.54
N PRO A 12 -4.82 -7.39 1.71
CA PRO A 12 -5.00 -7.99 0.39
C PRO A 12 -3.85 -7.58 -0.54
N CYS A 13 -3.49 -8.48 -1.46
CA CYS A 13 -2.57 -8.20 -2.56
C CYS A 13 -3.28 -8.50 -3.88
N LEU A 14 -3.34 -7.50 -4.78
CA LEU A 14 -3.99 -7.63 -6.08
C LEU A 14 -2.97 -8.15 -7.13
N ILE A 15 -3.15 -9.39 -7.58
CA ILE A 15 -2.28 -10.06 -8.56
C ILE A 15 -2.94 -10.06 -9.95
N GLY A 16 -2.14 -10.07 -11.02
CA GLY A 16 -2.57 -9.87 -12.41
C GLY A 16 -1.58 -9.01 -13.21
N ASP A 17 -1.75 -8.97 -14.52
CA ASP A 17 -0.84 -8.27 -15.44
C ASP A 17 -0.96 -6.73 -15.33
N PRO A 18 0.02 -5.97 -15.84
CA PRO A 18 -0.10 -4.52 -15.97
C PRO A 18 -1.32 -4.13 -16.81
N GLY A 19 -2.02 -3.07 -16.40
CA GLY A 19 -3.16 -2.53 -17.16
C GLY A 19 -4.50 -3.26 -16.96
N VAL A 20 -4.57 -4.37 -16.20
CA VAL A 20 -5.84 -5.09 -15.95
C VAL A 20 -6.82 -4.37 -15.01
N GLY A 21 -6.51 -3.15 -14.59
CA GLY A 21 -7.41 -2.33 -13.76
C GLY A 21 -7.33 -2.57 -12.25
N LYS A 22 -6.18 -3.02 -11.71
CA LYS A 22 -5.97 -3.19 -10.26
C LYS A 22 -6.28 -1.91 -9.47
N THR A 23 -5.84 -0.76 -9.99
CA THR A 23 -6.08 0.57 -9.42
C THR A 23 -7.56 0.93 -9.44
N VAL A 24 -8.26 0.63 -10.55
CA VAL A 24 -9.72 0.84 -10.70
C VAL A 24 -10.51 0.05 -9.65
N ILE A 25 -10.06 -1.16 -9.28
CA ILE A 25 -10.69 -1.94 -8.19
C ILE A 25 -10.63 -1.18 -6.86
N VAL A 26 -9.51 -0.52 -6.57
CA VAL A 26 -9.30 0.25 -5.34
C VAL A 26 -10.11 1.54 -5.36
N GLU A 27 -10.15 2.25 -6.48
CA GLU A 27 -10.99 3.43 -6.68
C GLU A 27 -12.48 3.10 -6.50
N GLY A 28 -12.93 1.98 -7.08
CA GLY A 28 -14.29 1.48 -6.90
C GLY A 28 -14.59 1.13 -5.44
N LEU A 29 -13.61 0.62 -4.68
CA LEU A 29 -13.75 0.42 -3.24
C LEU A 29 -13.88 1.76 -2.49
N ALA A 30 -13.06 2.77 -2.84
CA ALA A 30 -13.15 4.09 -2.24
C ALA A 30 -14.53 4.72 -2.45
N GLN A 31 -15.04 4.67 -3.69
CA GLN A 31 -16.40 5.12 -4.03
C GLN A 31 -17.47 4.38 -3.21
N ARG A 32 -17.33 3.05 -3.04
CA ARG A 32 -18.28 2.27 -2.23
C ARG A 32 -18.29 2.67 -0.76
N ILE A 33 -17.13 2.98 -0.19
CA ILE A 33 -17.01 3.46 1.20
C ILE A 33 -17.70 4.82 1.37
N VAL A 34 -17.44 5.77 0.46
CA VAL A 34 -18.09 7.09 0.47
C VAL A 34 -19.60 6.96 0.33
N ASN A 35 -20.07 6.11 -0.58
CA ASN A 35 -21.50 5.88 -0.81
C ASN A 35 -22.17 5.01 0.27
N SER A 36 -21.46 4.67 1.35
CA SER A 36 -21.96 3.80 2.44
C SER A 36 -22.46 2.42 1.98
N SER A 37 -22.06 2.00 0.77
CA SER A 37 -22.38 0.71 0.16
C SER A 37 -21.32 -0.37 0.45
N SER A 38 -20.33 -0.04 1.29
CA SER A 38 -19.35 -0.97 1.83
C SER A 38 -19.85 -1.62 3.13
N PRO A 39 -19.35 -2.80 3.52
CA PRO A 39 -19.66 -3.39 4.82
C PRO A 39 -19.31 -2.47 5.98
N PHE A 40 -20.06 -2.58 7.09
CA PHE A 40 -19.97 -1.70 8.25
C PHE A 40 -18.53 -1.49 8.73
N LYS A 41 -17.71 -2.54 8.73
CA LYS A 41 -16.29 -2.48 9.12
C LYS A 41 -15.43 -1.56 8.26
N LEU A 42 -15.87 -1.17 7.06
CA LEU A 42 -15.13 -0.29 6.14
C LEU A 42 -15.74 1.11 6.05
N GLN A 43 -16.93 1.32 6.60
CA GLN A 43 -17.60 2.63 6.58
C GLN A 43 -16.76 3.67 7.32
N GLY A 44 -16.70 4.88 6.76
CA GLY A 44 -15.93 5.99 7.33
C GLY A 44 -14.41 5.88 7.20
N LYS A 45 -13.86 4.75 6.72
CA LYS A 45 -12.42 4.65 6.45
C LYS A 45 -12.03 5.47 5.23
N LYS A 46 -10.83 6.02 5.23
CA LYS A 46 -10.24 6.71 4.09
C LYS A 46 -9.25 5.80 3.39
N ILE A 47 -9.25 5.81 2.06
CA ILE A 47 -8.22 5.15 1.26
C ILE A 47 -7.21 6.21 0.84
N PHE A 48 -5.93 5.96 1.11
CA PHE A 48 -4.81 6.77 0.63
C PHE A 48 -3.96 5.94 -0.31
N ALA A 49 -3.65 6.48 -1.49
CA ALA A 49 -2.71 5.87 -2.42
C ALA A 49 -1.30 6.42 -2.14
N LEU A 50 -0.33 5.50 -1.98
CA LEU A 50 1.07 5.84 -1.85
C LEU A 50 1.70 5.94 -3.24
N GLU A 51 2.14 7.14 -3.60
CA GLU A 51 2.84 7.38 -4.85
C GLU A 51 4.35 7.20 -4.67
N MET A 52 4.88 6.10 -5.19
CA MET A 52 6.29 5.74 -5.03
C MET A 52 7.25 6.77 -5.66
N GLY A 53 6.86 7.38 -6.79
CA GLY A 53 7.64 8.42 -7.46
C GLY A 53 7.93 9.62 -6.55
N ARG A 54 6.94 10.05 -5.74
CA ARG A 54 7.10 11.18 -4.81
C ARG A 54 8.00 10.85 -3.63
N LEU A 55 7.97 9.60 -3.17
CA LEU A 55 8.89 9.13 -2.12
C LEU A 55 10.35 9.14 -2.60
N ILE A 56 10.58 8.67 -3.83
CA ILE A 56 11.92 8.55 -4.42
C ILE A 56 12.46 9.92 -4.86
N ALA A 57 11.64 10.75 -5.50
CA ALA A 57 12.08 12.03 -6.07
C ALA A 57 12.65 13.02 -5.04
N GLY A 58 12.31 12.89 -3.77
CA GLY A 58 12.88 13.71 -2.72
C GLY A 58 13.92 13.00 -1.85
N ALA A 59 14.17 11.70 -2.04
CA ALA A 59 15.14 10.96 -1.25
C ALA A 59 16.49 10.91 -1.97
N SER A 60 17.51 11.57 -1.40
CA SER A 60 18.85 11.63 -2.00
C SER A 60 19.62 10.32 -1.84
N ASN A 61 19.17 9.46 -0.93
CA ASN A 61 19.70 8.13 -0.70
C ASN A 61 18.60 7.18 -0.22
N ARG A 62 18.92 5.87 -0.18
CA ARG A 62 17.98 4.82 0.23
C ARG A 62 17.52 4.94 1.69
N GLY A 63 18.35 5.44 2.59
CA GLY A 63 17.99 5.60 4.01
C GLY A 63 16.87 6.62 4.20
N GLU A 64 16.95 7.75 3.50
CA GLU A 64 15.91 8.78 3.51
C GLU A 64 14.57 8.27 2.96
N PHE A 65 14.62 7.42 1.93
CA PHE A 65 13.43 6.73 1.42
C PHE A 65 12.79 5.82 2.49
N GLU A 66 13.59 5.00 3.17
CA GLU A 66 13.12 4.09 4.23
C GLU A 66 12.53 4.87 5.42
N GLU A 67 13.15 5.99 5.80
CA GLU A 67 12.65 6.89 6.86
C GLU A 67 11.30 7.51 6.48
N ARG A 68 11.15 8.01 5.24
CA ARG A 68 9.88 8.56 4.74
C ARG A 68 8.77 7.52 4.70
N LEU A 69 9.08 6.31 4.23
CA LEU A 69 8.11 5.22 4.24
C LEU A 69 7.69 4.87 5.68
N THR A 70 8.63 4.85 6.62
CA THR A 70 8.36 4.59 8.04
C THR A 70 7.41 5.64 8.61
N MET A 71 7.64 6.93 8.35
CA MET A 71 6.76 8.01 8.80
C MET A 71 5.32 7.84 8.30
N ILE A 72 5.14 7.47 7.02
CA ILE A 72 3.80 7.23 6.44
C ILE A 72 3.13 6.03 7.10
N VAL A 73 3.87 4.93 7.28
CA VAL A 73 3.33 3.72 7.92
C VAL A 73 2.90 4.03 9.36
N ASP A 74 3.66 4.86 10.08
CA ASP A 74 3.33 5.24 11.45
C ASP A 74 2.10 6.16 11.51
N GLU A 75 1.93 7.10 10.58
CA GLU A 75 0.69 7.88 10.45
C GLU A 75 -0.53 6.97 10.22
N VAL A 76 -0.39 5.95 9.36
CA VAL A 76 -1.45 4.97 9.12
C VAL A 76 -1.78 4.17 10.39
N LYS A 77 -0.79 3.77 11.18
CA LYS A 77 -1.02 3.08 12.47
C LYS A 77 -1.71 4.00 13.48
N LEU A 78 -1.28 5.26 13.56
CA LEU A 78 -1.85 6.28 14.46
C LEU A 78 -3.31 6.61 14.11
N SER A 79 -3.75 6.32 12.88
CA SER A 79 -5.16 6.46 12.50
C SER A 79 -6.11 5.45 13.17
N GLU A 80 -5.59 4.50 13.96
CA GLU A 80 -6.36 3.46 14.66
C GLU A 80 -7.30 2.67 13.73
N GLY A 81 -6.84 2.44 12.50
CA GLY A 81 -7.60 1.76 11.45
C GLY A 81 -8.54 2.67 10.66
N GLY A 82 -8.49 4.00 10.84
CA GLY A 82 -9.20 4.96 10.01
C GLY A 82 -8.69 5.02 8.57
N ILE A 83 -7.43 4.63 8.33
CA ILE A 83 -6.79 4.64 7.02
C ILE A 83 -6.59 3.23 6.46
N ILE A 84 -6.91 3.06 5.17
CA ILE A 84 -6.47 1.95 4.33
C ILE A 84 -5.40 2.50 3.39
N LEU A 85 -4.16 2.02 3.52
CA LEU A 85 -3.07 2.40 2.64
C LEU A 85 -3.07 1.48 1.41
N PHE A 86 -3.21 2.07 0.23
CA PHE A 86 -3.01 1.40 -1.05
C PHE A 86 -1.61 1.71 -1.57
N ILE A 87 -0.87 0.66 -1.92
CA ILE A 87 0.46 0.75 -2.48
C ILE A 87 0.39 0.11 -3.86
N ASP A 88 0.52 0.93 -4.90
CA ASP A 88 0.68 0.41 -6.25
C ASP A 88 2.11 -0.06 -6.47
N GLU A 89 2.29 -1.02 -7.38
CA GLU A 89 3.61 -1.54 -7.75
C GLU A 89 4.49 -1.97 -6.56
N LEU A 90 3.93 -2.72 -5.59
CA LEU A 90 4.65 -3.21 -4.39
C LEU A 90 6.02 -3.86 -4.69
N HIS A 91 6.21 -4.42 -5.88
CA HIS A 91 7.49 -4.99 -6.31
C HIS A 91 8.63 -3.95 -6.35
N THR A 92 8.32 -2.67 -6.58
CA THR A 92 9.30 -1.57 -6.55
C THR A 92 9.89 -1.36 -5.16
N LEU A 93 9.07 -1.49 -4.11
CA LEU A 93 9.50 -1.46 -2.71
C LEU A 93 10.42 -2.64 -2.37
N ILE A 94 10.07 -3.84 -2.86
CA ILE A 94 10.87 -5.05 -2.63
C ILE A 94 12.23 -4.93 -3.33
N GLY A 95 12.28 -4.34 -4.53
CA GLY A 95 13.51 -4.06 -5.26
C GLY A 95 14.37 -2.95 -4.66
N ALA A 96 13.76 -1.93 -4.07
CA ALA A 96 14.46 -0.85 -3.36
C ALA A 96 15.09 -1.34 -2.04
N GLY A 97 14.47 -2.33 -1.38
CA GLY A 97 14.91 -2.94 -0.12
C GLY A 97 15.87 -4.14 -0.26
N GLY A 98 15.79 -4.87 -1.38
CA GLY A 98 16.65 -6.03 -1.64
C GLY A 98 17.99 -5.62 -2.24
N GLY A 99 19.01 -5.45 -1.41
CA GLY A 99 20.37 -5.64 -1.91
C GLY A 99 20.43 -7.02 -2.54
N ARG A 100 20.85 -7.13 -3.81
CA ARG A 100 21.07 -8.42 -4.46
C ARG A 100 21.81 -9.33 -3.47
N PRO A 101 21.41 -10.59 -3.25
CA PRO A 101 22.31 -11.52 -2.62
C PRO A 101 23.57 -11.54 -3.50
N LYS A 102 24.70 -11.11 -2.94
CA LYS A 102 26.01 -11.39 -3.52
C LYS A 102 26.15 -12.91 -3.45
N HIS A 103 25.67 -13.60 -4.46
CA HIS A 103 26.16 -14.93 -4.74
C HIS A 103 27.63 -14.76 -5.09
N LEU A 104 28.45 -15.06 -4.08
CA LEU A 104 29.57 -15.97 -4.13
C LEU A 104 29.86 -16.55 -5.53
N MET A 105 31.14 -16.48 -5.90
CA MET A 105 31.92 -17.34 -6.81
C MET A 105 32.67 -16.51 -7.86
N SER A 106 33.71 -15.83 -7.40
CA SER A 106 35.03 -15.91 -8.04
C SER A 106 35.81 -17.02 -7.36
#